data_AF-A0A8J2PUG3-F1
#
_entry.id   AF-A0A8J2PUG3-F1
#
_cell.length_a   1.000
_cell.length_b   1.000
_cell.length_c   1.000
_cell.angle_alpha   90.00
_cell.angle_beta   90.00
_cell.angle_gamma   90.00
#
_symmetry.space_group_name_H-M   'P 1'
#
loop_
_entity.id
_entity.type
_entity.pdbx_description
1 polymer ?
#
loop_
_entity_poly.entity_id
_entity_poly.type
_entity_poly.pdbx_seq_one_letter_code
_entity_poly.pdbx_strand_id
1 'polypeptide(L)'
;MGASNPDTSYSTSAENLKLLAIQEQTLIKSLGKYAEYLEDSITEIRRFLKEFKIDWNDSLEFKIRNNSCHLLPKEELCNNMACGNQTTHRTLMTNCEIKKYVNLMRLTIDLEDLVTKQSHTDYDIRETIKANKQKLPQPSTADRLESIWALLNLIRTYNLDEEDVAQGILMKRETHSILSMSNLLELGNHALRHEMFKQAVNFFDQGLQLSVSGADNEFGHLASEMFSKKLDRVIKI
;
A
#
# COMPACT_ATOMS: atom_id res chain seq x y z
N MET A 1 0.93 -7.97 26.77
CA MET A 1 -0.08 -8.97 27.17
C MET A 1 -1.31 -8.22 27.63
N GLY A 2 -2.25 -7.98 26.71
CA GLY A 2 -3.56 -7.42 27.06
C GLY A 2 -4.51 -8.59 27.28
N ALA A 3 -5.09 -8.69 28.47
CA ALA A 3 -6.13 -9.68 28.76
C ALA A 3 -7.35 -9.36 27.89
N SER A 4 -7.65 -10.21 26.91
CA SER A 4 -8.94 -10.21 26.24
C SER A 4 -9.98 -10.66 27.26
N ASN A 5 -10.90 -9.77 27.62
CA ASN A 5 -12.09 -10.13 28.40
C ASN A 5 -12.84 -11.23 27.63
N PRO A 6 -13.04 -12.42 28.22
CA PRO A 6 -13.58 -13.57 27.50
C PRO A 6 -15.10 -13.52 27.22
N ASP A 7 -15.83 -12.50 27.70
CA ASP A 7 -17.30 -12.55 27.75
C ASP A 7 -18.04 -11.49 26.90
N THR A 8 -17.35 -10.63 26.16
CA THR A 8 -18.04 -9.74 25.20
C THR A 8 -18.08 -10.39 23.82
N SER A 9 -19.06 -11.27 23.61
CA SER A 9 -19.46 -11.71 22.27
C SER A 9 -19.95 -10.48 21.48
N TYR A 10 -19.21 -10.09 20.45
CA TYR A 10 -19.52 -8.92 19.62
C TYR A 10 -20.71 -9.18 18.69
N SER A 11 -21.07 -10.46 18.50
CA SER A 11 -22.15 -10.90 17.61
C SER A 11 -23.57 -10.63 18.16
N THR A 12 -23.71 -10.17 19.41
CA THR A 12 -25.01 -10.18 20.11
C THR A 12 -25.79 -8.86 20.13
N SER A 13 -25.24 -7.73 19.69
CA SER A 13 -26.01 -6.46 19.67
C SER A 13 -25.77 -5.59 18.42
N ALA A 14 -26.87 -5.10 17.85
CA ALA A 14 -26.83 -4.15 16.73
C ALA A 14 -26.04 -2.87 17.07
N GLU A 15 -26.03 -2.48 18.35
CA GLU A 15 -25.28 -1.31 18.81
C GLU A 15 -23.77 -1.55 18.78
N ASN A 16 -23.30 -2.75 19.11
CA ASN A 16 -21.89 -3.11 19.00
C ASN A 16 -21.42 -3.12 17.54
N LEU A 17 -22.25 -3.64 16.61
CA LEU A 17 -21.96 -3.61 15.18
C LEU A 17 -21.90 -2.17 14.64
N LYS A 18 -22.81 -1.30 15.08
CA LYS A 18 -22.80 0.12 14.73
C LYS A 18 -21.54 0.82 15.23
N LEU A 19 -21.13 0.54 16.46
CA LEU A 19 -19.89 1.07 17.03
C LEU A 19 -18.66 0.62 16.24
N LEU A 20 -18.58 -0.68 15.90
CA LEU A 20 -17.52 -1.24 15.05
C LEU A 20 -17.46 -0.54 13.68
N ALA A 21 -18.61 -0.30 13.04
CA ALA A 21 -18.67 0.40 11.77
C ALA A 21 -18.16 1.86 11.86
N ILE A 22 -18.55 2.60 12.91
CA ILE A 22 -18.06 3.98 13.14
C ILE A 22 -16.54 4.01 13.36
N GLN A 23 -16.05 3.03 14.11
CA GLN A 23 -14.63 2.87 14.40
C GLN A 23 -13.81 2.52 13.15
N GLU A 24 -14.31 1.61 12.31
CA GLU A 24 -13.71 1.26 11.03
C GLU A 24 -13.68 2.48 10.10
N GLN A 25 -14.76 3.25 10.01
CA GLN A 25 -14.77 4.52 9.26
C GLN A 25 -13.71 5.52 9.77
N THR A 26 -13.49 5.57 11.09
CA THR A 26 -12.46 6.44 11.69
C THR A 26 -11.05 5.97 11.31
N LEU A 27 -10.82 4.66 11.27
CA LEU A 27 -9.56 4.08 10.82
C LEU A 27 -9.33 4.34 9.32
N ILE A 28 -10.35 4.16 8.48
CA ILE A 28 -10.30 4.46 7.05
C ILE A 28 -9.94 5.93 6.81
N LYS A 29 -10.57 6.87 7.53
CA LYS A 29 -10.23 8.30 7.45
C LYS A 29 -8.77 8.57 7.85
N SER A 30 -8.27 7.88 8.88
CA SER A 30 -6.89 8.03 9.33
C SER A 30 -5.90 7.49 8.29
N LEU A 31 -6.22 6.36 7.65
CA LEU A 31 -5.45 5.80 6.55
C LEU A 31 -5.48 6.69 5.30
N GLY A 32 -6.63 7.30 4.99
CA GLY A 32 -6.76 8.26 3.88
C GLY A 32 -5.83 9.47 4.06
N LYS A 33 -5.83 10.08 5.24
CA LYS A 33 -4.89 11.17 5.57
C LYS A 33 -3.42 10.76 5.45
N TYR A 34 -3.10 9.52 5.83
CA TYR A 34 -1.75 9.00 5.69
C TYR A 34 -1.36 8.79 4.22
N ALA A 35 -2.29 8.32 3.38
CA ALA A 35 -2.07 8.21 1.94
C ALA A 35 -1.83 9.59 1.30
N GLU A 36 -2.65 10.60 1.63
CA GLU A 36 -2.45 11.99 1.20
C GLU A 36 -1.05 12.50 1.59
N TYR A 37 -0.64 12.27 2.84
CA TYR A 37 0.70 12.63 3.31
C TYR A 37 1.82 11.96 2.50
N LEU A 38 1.68 10.67 2.16
CA LEU A 38 2.66 9.97 1.33
C LEU A 38 2.71 10.52 -0.09
N GLU A 39 1.57 10.89 -0.67
CA GLU A 39 1.50 11.50 -2.00
C GLU A 39 2.17 12.87 -2.03
N ASP A 40 1.92 13.71 -1.02
CA ASP A 40 2.58 15.01 -0.86
C ASP A 40 4.10 14.84 -0.69
N SER A 41 4.52 13.89 0.15
CA SER A 41 5.93 13.57 0.40
C SER A 41 6.65 13.12 -0.89
N ILE A 42 6.02 12.24 -1.68
CA ILE A 42 6.55 11.80 -2.98
C ILE A 42 6.64 12.98 -3.95
N THR A 43 5.65 13.86 -3.95
CA THR A 43 5.63 15.05 -4.81
C THR A 43 6.77 16.00 -4.47
N GLU A 44 7.04 16.22 -3.18
CA GLU A 44 8.15 17.05 -2.72
C GLU A 44 9.51 16.45 -3.09
N ILE A 45 9.71 15.15 -2.90
CA ILE A 45 10.93 14.45 -3.31
C ILE A 45 11.14 14.59 -4.83
N ARG A 46 10.09 14.42 -5.63
CA ARG A 46 10.16 14.58 -7.10
C ARG A 46 10.54 15.99 -7.50
N ARG A 47 9.99 17.02 -6.82
CA ARG A 47 10.38 18.42 -7.03
C ARG A 47 11.86 18.61 -6.73
N PHE A 48 12.31 18.13 -5.58
CA PHE A 48 13.71 18.22 -5.16
C PHE A 48 14.67 17.56 -6.17
N LEU A 49 14.36 16.33 -6.61
CA LEU A 49 15.16 15.62 -7.61
C LEU A 49 15.24 16.36 -8.95
N LYS A 50 14.17 17.07 -9.34
CA LYS A 50 14.16 17.90 -10.56
C LYS A 50 15.09 19.10 -10.43
N GLU A 51 15.05 19.81 -9.31
CA GLU A 51 15.94 20.94 -9.00
C GLU A 51 17.40 20.48 -8.97
N PHE A 52 17.68 19.39 -8.24
CA PHE A 52 19.01 18.79 -8.18
C PHE A 52 19.56 18.43 -9.57
N LYS A 53 18.72 17.85 -10.43
CA LYS A 53 19.11 17.48 -11.80
C LYS A 53 19.47 18.70 -12.67
N ILE A 54 18.73 19.80 -12.53
CA ILE A 54 19.02 21.05 -13.24
C ILE A 54 20.38 21.59 -12.79
N ASP A 55 20.58 21.74 -11.48
CA ASP A 55 21.84 22.26 -10.92
C ASP A 55 23.05 21.39 -11.28
N TRP A 56 22.86 20.06 -11.29
CA TRP A 56 23.88 19.12 -11.71
C TRP A 56 24.26 19.28 -13.18
N ASN A 57 23.27 19.37 -14.07
CA ASN A 57 23.49 19.53 -15.51
C ASN A 57 24.17 20.86 -15.83
N ASP A 58 23.73 21.96 -15.22
CA ASP A 58 24.35 23.29 -15.37
C ASP A 58 25.83 23.25 -14.93
N SER A 59 26.13 22.50 -13.87
CA SER A 59 27.49 22.31 -13.39
C SER A 59 28.36 21.50 -14.37
N LEU A 60 27.78 20.50 -15.03
CA LEU A 60 28.41 19.66 -16.05
C LEU A 60 28.69 20.42 -17.35
N GLU A 61 27.71 21.15 -17.89
CA GLU A 61 27.86 21.93 -19.12
C GLU A 61 28.97 22.98 -18.98
N PHE A 62 29.07 23.63 -17.82
CA PHE A 62 30.14 24.58 -17.54
C PHE A 62 31.53 23.93 -17.57
N LYS A 63 31.68 22.69 -17.04
CA LYS A 63 32.94 21.94 -17.11
C LYS A 63 33.32 21.63 -18.56
N ILE A 64 32.34 21.27 -19.40
CA ILE A 64 32.57 21.00 -20.82
C ILE A 64 33.03 22.27 -21.56
N ARG A 65 32.37 23.41 -21.34
CA ARG A 65 32.77 24.70 -21.96
C ARG A 65 34.17 25.15 -21.53
N ASN A 66 34.51 25.05 -20.23
CA ASN A 66 35.83 25.46 -19.75
C ASN A 66 36.97 24.51 -20.17
N ASN A 67 36.72 23.20 -20.25
CA ASN A 67 37.71 22.26 -20.78
C ASN A 67 37.91 22.43 -22.30
N SER A 68 36.89 22.92 -23.01
CA SER A 68 36.98 23.24 -24.44
C SER A 68 37.78 24.52 -24.72
N CYS A 69 37.91 25.43 -23.74
CA CYS A 69 38.75 26.64 -23.84
C CYS A 69 40.27 26.37 -23.72
N HIS A 70 40.68 25.14 -23.36
CA HIS A 70 42.10 24.74 -23.36
C HIS A 70 42.61 24.22 -24.71
N LEU A 71 41.76 24.24 -25.76
CA LEU A 71 42.10 23.87 -27.13
C LEU A 71 42.18 25.08 -28.09
N LEU A 72 42.34 26.30 -27.57
CA LEU A 72 42.88 27.36 -28.41
C LEU A 72 44.39 27.12 -28.58
N PRO A 73 44.90 27.09 -29.83
CA PRO A 73 46.33 26.94 -30.07
C PRO A 73 47.10 28.00 -29.28
N LYS A 74 48.15 27.60 -28.59
CA LYS A 74 49.02 28.46 -27.76
C LYS A 74 49.62 29.67 -28.50
N GLU A 75 49.39 29.81 -29.80
CA GLU A 75 50.09 30.75 -30.66
C GLU A 75 49.34 32.08 -30.90
N GLU A 76 48.05 32.21 -30.56
CA GLU A 76 47.31 33.48 -30.81
C GLU A 76 47.04 34.35 -29.56
N LEU A 77 47.30 33.85 -28.34
CA LEU A 77 47.02 34.60 -27.11
C LEU A 77 48.21 35.42 -26.57
N CYS A 78 49.40 35.30 -27.17
CA CYS A 78 50.57 36.05 -26.72
C CYS A 78 50.71 37.46 -27.33
N ASN A 79 49.87 37.85 -28.30
CA ASN A 79 50.07 39.12 -29.01
C ASN A 79 49.19 40.30 -28.54
N ASN A 80 48.21 40.11 -27.65
CA ASN A 80 47.25 41.18 -27.31
C ASN A 80 46.93 41.36 -25.80
N MET A 81 47.76 40.89 -24.87
CA MET A 81 47.58 41.27 -23.46
C MET A 81 48.83 41.90 -22.87
N ALA A 82 48.87 43.23 -22.99
CA ALA A 82 49.46 44.08 -21.97
C ALA A 82 48.89 43.70 -20.60
N CYS A 83 49.79 43.63 -19.62
CA CYS A 83 49.60 43.50 -18.18
C CYS A 83 48.19 43.85 -17.66
N GLY A 84 47.47 42.82 -17.21
CA GLY A 84 46.28 42.94 -16.38
C GLY A 84 46.13 41.72 -15.47
N ASN A 85 46.90 41.67 -14.38
CA ASN A 85 46.83 40.76 -13.23
C ASN A 85 46.36 39.31 -13.49
N GLN A 86 47.32 38.41 -13.74
CA GLN A 86 47.14 36.95 -13.68
C GLN A 86 46.52 36.45 -12.35
N THR A 87 46.66 37.23 -11.28
CA THR A 87 46.04 36.98 -9.98
C THR A 87 44.51 36.96 -10.07
N THR A 88 43.90 37.91 -10.80
CA THR A 88 42.44 38.04 -10.94
C THR A 88 41.80 36.82 -11.59
N HIS A 89 42.46 36.24 -12.59
CA HIS A 89 41.96 35.06 -13.31
C HIS A 89 42.05 33.77 -12.47
N ARG A 90 43.06 33.66 -11.59
CA ARG A 90 43.19 32.55 -10.63
C ARG A 90 42.15 32.64 -9.52
N THR A 91 41.90 33.85 -8.99
CA THR A 91 40.90 34.09 -7.93
C THR A 91 39.46 33.93 -8.42
N LEU A 92 39.16 34.24 -9.69
CA LEU A 92 37.84 34.04 -10.30
C LEU A 92 37.50 32.55 -10.52
N MET A 93 38.48 31.73 -10.91
CA MET A 93 38.31 30.27 -11.05
C MET A 93 38.00 29.61 -9.71
N THR A 94 38.70 30.00 -8.63
CA THR A 94 38.44 29.48 -7.28
C THR A 94 37.07 29.88 -6.75
N ASN A 95 36.58 31.10 -7.04
CA ASN A 95 35.26 31.54 -6.60
C ASN A 95 34.11 30.77 -7.26
N CYS A 96 34.27 30.33 -8.51
CA CYS A 96 33.25 29.54 -9.21
C CYS A 96 33.18 28.10 -8.67
N GLU A 97 34.34 27.47 -8.41
CA GLU A 97 34.41 26.13 -7.82
C GLU A 97 33.90 26.10 -6.38
N ILE A 98 34.23 27.11 -5.57
CA ILE A 98 33.72 27.28 -4.20
C ILE A 98 32.19 27.41 -4.22
N LYS A 99 31.63 28.26 -5.10
CA LYS A 99 30.17 28.44 -5.18
C LYS A 99 29.44 27.14 -5.56
N LYS A 100 30.04 26.30 -6.41
CA LYS A 100 29.49 24.99 -6.78
C LYS A 100 29.53 23.98 -5.62
N TYR A 101 30.67 23.89 -4.92
CA TYR A 101 30.77 23.04 -3.74
C TYR A 101 29.76 23.46 -2.67
N VAL A 102 29.60 24.76 -2.45
CA VAL A 102 28.61 25.30 -1.52
C VAL A 102 27.18 24.95 -1.94
N ASN A 103 26.84 25.05 -3.24
CA ASN A 103 25.51 24.68 -3.72
C ASN A 103 25.22 23.18 -3.59
N LEU A 104 26.19 22.31 -3.94
CA LEU A 104 26.06 20.86 -3.75
C LEU A 104 25.90 20.50 -2.28
N MET A 105 26.70 21.10 -1.39
CA MET A 105 26.59 20.89 0.05
C MET A 105 25.23 21.34 0.59
N ARG A 106 24.70 22.50 0.14
CA ARG A 106 23.36 22.96 0.52
C ARG A 106 22.29 21.97 0.08
N LEU A 107 22.33 21.51 -1.17
CA LEU A 107 21.37 20.51 -1.67
C LEU A 107 21.45 19.21 -0.86
N THR A 108 22.64 18.71 -0.55
CA THR A 108 22.78 17.49 0.28
C THR A 108 22.17 17.69 1.67
N ILE A 109 22.44 18.82 2.32
CA ILE A 109 21.88 19.15 3.65
C ILE A 109 20.34 19.28 3.57
N ASP A 110 19.83 19.96 2.54
CA ASP A 110 18.39 20.16 2.35
C ASP A 110 17.68 18.81 2.10
N LEU A 111 18.33 17.87 1.39
CA LEU A 111 17.82 16.51 1.19
C LEU A 111 17.81 15.71 2.49
N GLU A 112 18.89 15.76 3.27
CA GLU A 112 18.99 15.08 4.56
C GLU A 112 17.93 15.59 5.54
N ASP A 113 17.71 16.90 5.60
CA ASP A 113 16.67 17.52 6.41
C ASP A 113 15.26 17.11 5.95
N LEU A 114 15.01 17.07 4.64
CA LEU A 114 13.75 16.58 4.07
C LEU A 114 13.47 15.12 4.45
N VAL A 115 14.47 14.24 4.28
CA VAL A 115 14.35 12.81 4.63
C VAL A 115 14.11 12.63 6.13
N THR A 116 14.82 13.40 6.96
CA THR A 116 14.67 13.34 8.42
C THR A 116 13.30 13.83 8.88
N LYS A 117 12.79 14.92 8.32
CA LYS A 117 11.44 15.42 8.62
C LYS A 117 10.38 14.40 8.21
N GLN A 118 10.50 13.83 7.01
CA GLN A 118 9.57 12.82 6.54
C GLN A 118 9.60 11.55 7.40
N SER A 119 10.77 11.10 7.86
CA SER A 119 10.86 9.91 8.71
C SER A 119 10.18 10.11 10.07
N HIS A 120 10.26 11.31 10.66
CA HIS A 120 9.61 11.61 11.94
C HIS A 120 8.09 11.65 11.79
N THR A 121 7.58 12.36 10.77
CA THR A 121 6.13 12.45 10.53
C THR A 121 5.53 11.10 10.13
N ASP A 122 6.24 10.29 9.33
CA ASP A 122 5.84 8.91 9.01
C ASP A 122 5.71 8.04 10.27
N TYR A 123 6.67 8.13 11.19
CA TYR A 123 6.64 7.41 12.46
C TYR A 123 5.42 7.80 13.30
N ASP A 124 5.18 9.11 13.49
CA ASP A 124 4.08 9.61 14.32
C ASP A 124 2.69 9.18 13.78
N ILE A 125 2.51 9.22 12.46
CA ILE A 125 1.25 8.77 11.84
C ILE A 125 1.07 7.26 11.98
N ARG A 126 2.13 6.46 11.77
CA ARG A 126 2.09 5.00 11.94
C ARG A 126 1.75 4.62 13.38
N GLU A 127 2.35 5.26 14.37
CA GLU A 127 2.05 5.01 15.78
C GLU A 127 0.63 5.43 16.13
N THR A 128 0.13 6.53 15.56
CA THR A 128 -1.29 6.93 15.71
C THR A 128 -2.24 5.88 15.13
N ILE A 129 -1.95 5.36 13.93
CA ILE A 129 -2.75 4.29 13.31
C ILE A 129 -2.71 3.01 14.16
N LYS A 130 -1.53 2.62 14.66
CA LYS A 130 -1.39 1.46 15.55
C LYS A 130 -2.19 1.63 16.84
N ALA A 131 -2.08 2.79 17.49
CA ALA A 131 -2.80 3.10 18.71
C ALA A 131 -4.32 3.10 18.47
N ASN A 132 -4.78 3.65 17.34
CA ASN A 132 -6.19 3.61 16.96
C ASN A 132 -6.65 2.18 16.71
N LYS A 133 -5.87 1.36 15.99
CA LYS A 133 -6.17 -0.06 15.73
C LYS A 133 -6.27 -0.87 17.03
N GLN A 134 -5.39 -0.63 18.00
CA GLN A 134 -5.40 -1.31 19.30
C GLN A 134 -6.59 -0.92 20.18
N LYS A 135 -7.14 0.29 20.01
CA LYS A 135 -8.36 0.72 20.69
C LYS A 135 -9.62 0.13 20.07
N LEU A 136 -9.53 -0.47 18.88
CA LEU A 136 -10.69 -1.06 18.25
C LEU A 136 -10.99 -2.41 18.91
N PRO A 137 -12.22 -2.60 19.42
CA PRO A 137 -12.71 -3.93 19.68
C PRO A 137 -12.58 -4.76 18.40
N GLN A 138 -11.83 -5.85 18.45
CA GLN A 138 -11.68 -6.74 17.31
C GLN A 138 -12.52 -7.98 17.55
N PRO A 139 -13.38 -8.39 16.60
CA PRO A 139 -14.08 -9.66 16.73
C PRO A 139 -13.05 -10.78 16.88
N SER A 140 -13.29 -11.64 17.84
CA SER A 140 -12.45 -12.80 18.09
C SER A 140 -12.61 -13.83 16.96
N THR A 141 -11.74 -14.84 16.95
CA THR A 141 -11.93 -15.99 16.05
C THR A 141 -13.26 -16.70 16.33
N ALA A 142 -13.75 -16.69 17.58
CA ALA A 142 -15.04 -17.26 17.93
C ALA A 142 -16.19 -16.46 17.30
N ASP A 143 -16.19 -15.12 17.40
CA ASP A 143 -17.22 -14.27 16.79
C ASP A 143 -17.31 -14.49 15.26
N ARG A 144 -16.16 -14.68 14.60
CA ARG A 144 -16.09 -15.00 13.18
C ARG A 144 -16.74 -16.35 12.86
N LEU A 145 -16.42 -17.40 13.62
CA LEU A 145 -16.99 -18.73 13.42
C LEU A 145 -18.50 -18.76 13.72
N GLU A 146 -18.94 -18.06 14.77
CA GLU A 146 -20.36 -17.88 15.08
C GLU A 146 -21.11 -17.18 13.93
N SER A 147 -20.49 -16.15 13.34
CA SER A 147 -21.08 -15.42 12.20
C SER A 147 -21.21 -16.30 10.96
N ILE A 148 -20.20 -17.14 10.68
CA ILE A 148 -20.24 -18.13 9.60
C ILE A 148 -21.36 -19.14 9.85
N TRP A 149 -21.47 -19.65 11.07
CA TRP A 149 -22.51 -20.60 11.44
C TRP A 149 -23.91 -20.00 11.35
N ALA A 150 -24.08 -18.75 11.79
CA ALA A 150 -25.32 -18.01 11.65
C ALA A 150 -25.71 -17.86 10.16
N LEU A 151 -24.76 -17.49 9.30
CA LEU A 151 -25.00 -17.36 7.86
C LEU A 151 -25.43 -18.68 7.23
N LEU A 152 -24.73 -19.79 7.52
CA LEU A 152 -25.10 -21.12 7.02
C LEU A 152 -26.50 -21.54 7.48
N ASN A 153 -26.87 -21.22 8.72
CA ASN A 153 -28.21 -21.48 9.22
C ASN A 153 -29.28 -20.62 8.54
N LEU A 154 -29.00 -19.36 8.22
CA LEU A 154 -29.92 -18.51 7.47
C LEU A 154 -30.16 -19.06 6.07
N ILE A 155 -29.10 -19.44 5.36
CA ILE A 155 -29.17 -20.07 4.03
C ILE A 155 -30.08 -21.30 4.08
N ARG A 156 -29.84 -22.20 5.04
CA ARG A 156 -30.63 -23.42 5.21
C ARG A 156 -32.08 -23.14 5.60
N THR A 157 -32.33 -22.20 6.50
CA THR A 157 -33.66 -21.92 7.05
C THR A 157 -34.58 -21.26 6.03
N TYR A 158 -34.03 -20.34 5.23
CA TYR A 158 -34.79 -19.58 4.24
C TYR A 158 -34.62 -20.11 2.82
N ASN A 159 -33.89 -21.22 2.64
CA ASN A 159 -33.54 -21.81 1.35
C ASN A 159 -32.99 -20.74 0.38
N LEU A 160 -32.04 -19.95 0.88
CA LEU A 160 -31.35 -18.94 0.07
C LEU A 160 -30.43 -19.65 -0.93
N ASP A 161 -30.33 -19.09 -2.13
CA ASP A 161 -29.39 -19.59 -3.12
C ASP A 161 -27.96 -19.21 -2.70
N GLU A 162 -27.05 -20.19 -2.64
CA GLU A 162 -25.67 -19.93 -2.24
C GLU A 162 -24.91 -19.06 -3.25
N GLU A 163 -25.28 -19.09 -4.54
CA GLU A 163 -24.75 -18.21 -5.57
C GLU A 163 -25.19 -16.76 -5.33
N ASP A 164 -26.49 -16.54 -5.06
CA ASP A 164 -27.00 -15.22 -4.70
C ASP A 164 -26.26 -14.68 -3.47
N VAL A 165 -26.10 -15.50 -2.42
CA VAL A 165 -25.36 -15.08 -1.21
C VAL A 165 -23.89 -14.76 -1.52
N ALA A 166 -23.23 -15.55 -2.36
CA ALA A 166 -21.85 -15.30 -2.78
C ALA A 166 -21.69 -13.97 -3.54
N GLN A 167 -22.68 -13.64 -4.37
CA GLN A 167 -22.73 -12.40 -5.16
C GLN A 167 -23.26 -11.20 -4.36
N GLY A 168 -23.61 -11.39 -3.08
CA GLY A 168 -24.14 -10.34 -2.23
C GLY A 168 -25.60 -9.97 -2.55
N ILE A 169 -26.36 -10.87 -3.15
CA ILE A 169 -27.78 -10.74 -3.43
C ILE A 169 -28.54 -11.43 -2.29
N LEU A 170 -29.29 -10.65 -1.50
CA LEU A 170 -30.12 -11.18 -0.41
C LEU A 170 -31.56 -10.76 -0.62
N MET A 171 -32.47 -11.73 -0.68
CA MET A 171 -33.91 -11.48 -0.94
C MET A 171 -34.14 -10.62 -2.20
N LYS A 172 -33.40 -10.91 -3.28
CA LYS A 172 -33.43 -10.17 -4.56
C LYS A 172 -33.03 -8.70 -4.45
N ARG A 173 -32.27 -8.34 -3.41
CA ARG A 173 -31.68 -7.01 -3.23
C ARG A 173 -30.16 -7.14 -3.20
N GLU A 174 -29.49 -6.31 -3.99
CA GLU A 174 -28.04 -6.21 -3.99
C GLU A 174 -27.56 -5.50 -2.73
N THR A 175 -26.67 -6.15 -2.00
CA THR A 175 -26.05 -5.62 -0.78
C THR A 175 -24.63 -5.08 -1.01
N HIS A 176 -24.13 -5.16 -2.25
CA HIS A 176 -22.78 -4.75 -2.66
C HIS A 176 -21.65 -5.45 -1.89
N SER A 177 -21.95 -6.52 -1.14
CA SER A 177 -21.00 -7.28 -0.35
C SER A 177 -20.75 -8.64 -1.01
N ILE A 178 -19.79 -8.68 -1.95
CA ILE A 178 -19.41 -9.91 -2.65
C ILE A 178 -18.45 -10.71 -1.78
N LEU A 179 -18.68 -12.02 -1.65
CA LEU A 179 -17.79 -12.91 -0.91
C LEU A 179 -16.49 -13.13 -1.68
N SER A 180 -15.37 -12.93 -0.99
CA SER A 180 -14.05 -13.26 -1.56
C SER A 180 -13.84 -14.78 -1.63
N MET A 181 -12.88 -15.22 -2.45
CA MET A 181 -12.45 -16.64 -2.47
C MET A 181 -12.10 -17.18 -1.07
N SER A 182 -11.46 -16.36 -0.22
CA SER A 182 -11.15 -16.78 1.15
C SER A 182 -12.41 -17.00 1.99
N ASN A 183 -13.44 -16.18 1.80
CA ASN A 183 -14.71 -16.34 2.53
C ASN A 183 -15.45 -17.59 2.05
N LEU A 184 -15.47 -17.84 0.73
CA LEU A 184 -16.08 -19.03 0.15
C LEU A 184 -15.39 -20.32 0.61
N LEU A 185 -14.06 -20.33 0.63
CA LEU A 185 -13.29 -21.46 1.16
C LEU A 185 -13.60 -21.73 2.64
N GLU A 186 -13.71 -20.67 3.44
CA GLU A 186 -14.02 -20.79 4.87
C GLU A 186 -15.44 -21.32 5.10
N LEU A 187 -16.43 -20.78 4.37
CA LEU A 187 -17.82 -21.24 4.39
C LEU A 187 -17.92 -22.70 3.97
N GLY A 188 -17.27 -23.08 2.87
CA GLY A 188 -17.27 -24.46 2.38
C GLY A 188 -16.63 -25.44 3.38
N ASN A 189 -15.50 -25.06 4.00
CA ASN A 189 -14.88 -25.88 5.05
C ASN A 189 -15.77 -25.99 6.30
N HIS A 190 -16.45 -24.92 6.69
CA HIS A 190 -17.34 -24.93 7.84
C HIS A 190 -18.58 -25.78 7.56
N ALA A 191 -19.21 -25.62 6.40
CA ALA A 191 -20.32 -26.47 5.94
C ALA A 191 -19.91 -27.96 5.92
N LEU A 192 -18.71 -28.28 5.43
CA LEU A 192 -18.20 -29.65 5.41
C LEU A 192 -18.07 -30.26 6.81
N ARG A 193 -17.55 -29.50 7.79
CA ARG A 193 -17.41 -29.95 9.19
C ARG A 193 -18.75 -30.28 9.86
N HIS A 194 -19.83 -29.67 9.37
CA HIS A 194 -21.18 -29.86 9.88
C HIS A 194 -22.05 -30.73 8.94
N GLU A 195 -21.42 -31.51 8.06
CA GLU A 195 -22.09 -32.47 7.16
C GLU A 195 -23.11 -31.81 6.20
N MET A 196 -22.95 -30.51 5.94
CA MET A 196 -23.75 -29.75 4.98
C MET A 196 -23.12 -29.86 3.58
N PHE A 197 -23.06 -31.08 3.04
CA PHE A 197 -22.27 -31.38 1.84
C PHE A 197 -22.72 -30.61 0.60
N LYS A 198 -24.03 -30.42 0.41
CA LYS A 198 -24.56 -29.63 -0.73
C LYS A 198 -24.05 -28.18 -0.67
N GLN A 199 -24.16 -27.53 0.49
CA GLN A 199 -23.68 -26.17 0.68
C GLN A 199 -22.16 -26.09 0.50
N ALA A 200 -21.42 -27.08 1.03
CA ALA A 200 -19.98 -27.13 0.89
C ALA A 200 -19.54 -27.20 -0.59
N VAL A 201 -20.18 -28.07 -1.38
CA VAL A 201 -19.96 -28.18 -2.82
C VAL A 201 -20.25 -26.86 -3.52
N ASN A 202 -21.41 -26.24 -3.25
CA ASN A 202 -21.79 -24.98 -3.88
C ASN A 202 -20.76 -23.87 -3.58
N PHE A 203 -20.33 -23.70 -2.33
CA PHE A 203 -19.32 -22.68 -2.02
C PHE A 203 -17.95 -22.98 -2.62
N PHE A 204 -17.53 -24.24 -2.70
CA PHE A 204 -16.29 -24.59 -3.37
C PHE A 204 -16.36 -24.37 -4.88
N ASP A 205 -17.50 -24.66 -5.51
CA ASP A 205 -17.72 -24.41 -6.93
C ASP A 205 -17.70 -22.90 -7.24
N GLN A 206 -18.40 -22.09 -6.45
CA GLN A 206 -18.35 -20.63 -6.57
C GLN A 206 -16.92 -20.09 -6.39
N GLY A 207 -16.18 -20.62 -5.41
CA GLY A 207 -14.77 -20.28 -5.21
C GLY A 207 -13.88 -20.66 -6.40
N LEU A 208 -14.15 -21.82 -7.01
CA LEU A 208 -13.45 -22.28 -8.21
C LEU A 208 -13.77 -21.37 -9.41
N GLN A 209 -15.03 -21.04 -9.65
CA GLN A 209 -15.44 -20.13 -10.73
C GLN A 209 -14.74 -18.77 -10.61
N LEU A 210 -14.69 -18.20 -9.39
CA LEU A 210 -13.93 -16.97 -9.13
C LEU A 210 -12.43 -17.15 -9.40
N SER A 211 -11.83 -18.26 -8.99
CA SER A 211 -10.40 -18.52 -9.23
C SER A 211 -10.06 -18.65 -10.71
N VAL A 212 -10.93 -19.30 -11.50
CA VAL A 212 -10.77 -19.47 -12.95
C VAL A 212 -10.92 -18.13 -13.65
N SER A 213 -11.86 -17.29 -13.23
CA SER A 213 -12.03 -15.94 -13.80
C SER A 213 -10.82 -15.03 -13.52
N GLY A 214 -10.02 -15.33 -12.50
CA GLY A 214 -8.77 -14.65 -12.16
C GLY A 214 -7.49 -15.39 -12.58
N ALA A 215 -7.57 -16.47 -13.38
CA ALA A 215 -6.46 -17.39 -13.65
C ALA A 215 -5.25 -16.78 -14.38
N ASP A 216 -5.36 -15.56 -14.90
CA ASP A 216 -4.22 -14.82 -15.47
C ASP A 216 -3.17 -14.44 -14.41
N ASN A 217 -3.46 -14.66 -13.12
CA ASN A 217 -2.51 -14.49 -12.03
C ASN A 217 -2.16 -15.82 -11.33
N GLU A 218 -0.92 -15.91 -10.82
CA GLU A 218 -0.35 -17.08 -10.14
C GLU A 218 -1.21 -17.56 -8.95
N PHE A 219 -1.94 -16.64 -8.32
CA PHE A 219 -2.86 -16.92 -7.22
C PHE A 219 -4.12 -17.69 -7.65
N GLY A 220 -4.63 -17.46 -8.87
CA GLY A 220 -5.79 -18.17 -9.42
C GLY A 220 -5.54 -19.66 -9.60
N HIS A 221 -4.34 -20.04 -10.07
CA HIS A 221 -3.97 -21.44 -10.22
C HIS A 221 -3.89 -22.19 -8.89
N LEU A 222 -3.24 -21.59 -7.87
CA LEU A 222 -3.14 -22.22 -6.54
C LEU A 222 -4.52 -22.34 -5.87
N ALA A 223 -5.35 -21.31 -5.99
CA ALA A 223 -6.70 -21.34 -5.46
C ALA A 223 -7.55 -22.43 -6.13
N SER A 224 -7.48 -22.53 -7.47
CA SER A 224 -8.17 -23.57 -8.22
C SER A 224 -7.76 -24.98 -7.78
N GLU A 225 -6.47 -25.25 -7.64
CA GLU A 225 -5.98 -26.55 -7.14
C GLU A 225 -6.51 -26.88 -5.73
N MET A 226 -6.55 -25.88 -4.85
CA MET A 226 -7.09 -26.04 -3.50
C MET A 226 -8.58 -26.37 -3.51
N PHE A 227 -9.38 -25.64 -4.29
CA PHE A 227 -10.82 -25.88 -4.41
C PHE A 227 -11.12 -27.23 -5.04
N SER A 228 -10.45 -27.61 -6.13
CA SER A 228 -10.62 -28.91 -6.78
C SER A 228 -10.30 -30.07 -5.84
N LYS A 229 -9.17 -30.02 -5.11
CA LYS A 229 -8.82 -31.05 -4.12
C LYS A 229 -9.85 -31.19 -2.99
N LYS A 230 -10.49 -30.08 -2.59
CA LYS A 230 -11.53 -30.09 -1.56
C LYS A 230 -12.82 -30.67 -2.11
N LEU A 231 -13.22 -30.27 -3.32
CA LEU A 231 -14.39 -30.79 -4.00
C LEU A 231 -14.31 -32.31 -4.20
N ASP A 232 -13.16 -32.81 -4.67
CA ASP A 232 -12.88 -34.24 -4.83
C ASP A 232 -13.02 -35.03 -3.53
N ARG A 233 -12.71 -34.42 -2.38
CA ARG A 233 -12.88 -35.06 -1.07
C ARG A 233 -14.35 -35.15 -0.68
N VAL A 234 -15.15 -34.13 -1.01
CA VAL A 234 -16.59 -34.15 -0.70
C VAL A 234 -17.31 -35.17 -1.57
N ILE A 235 -16.97 -35.29 -2.85
CA ILE A 235 -17.59 -36.24 -3.80
C ILE A 235 -17.33 -37.72 -3.40
N LYS A 236 -16.24 -38.00 -2.69
CA LYS A 236 -15.87 -39.35 -2.26
C LYS A 236 -16.57 -39.82 -0.98
N ILE A 237 -17.31 -38.95 -0.30
CA ILE A 237 -18.08 -39.26 0.92
C ILE A 237 -19.50 -39.62 0.51
#